data_AF-A0A2D6XC83-F1
#
_entry.id   AF-A0A2D6XC83-F1
#
_cell.length_a   1.000
_cell.length_b   1.000
_cell.length_c   1.000
_cell.angle_alpha   90.00
_cell.angle_beta   90.00
_cell.angle_gamma   90.00
#
_symmetry.space_group_name_H-M   'P 1'
#
loop_
_entity.id
_entity.type
_entity.pdbx_description
1 polymer ?
#
loop_
_entity_poly.entity_id
_entity_poly.type
_entity_poly.pdbx_seq_one_letter_code
_entity_poly.pdbx_strand_id
1 'polypeptide(L)'
;MKIKKILSDLRLLNNTVESLGEQTDSIYQEFENIQNCETPKCEKEKRRLRQEMGNCINKLKYEERTLDECESKFHTYSGQLI
;
A
#
# COMPACT_ATOMS: atom_id res chain seq x y z
N MET A 1 4.31 -8.52 -26.97
CA MET A 1 3.08 -8.53 -26.16
C MET A 1 3.31 -8.62 -24.65
N LYS A 2 4.41 -9.23 -24.16
CA LYS A 2 4.71 -9.39 -22.72
C LYS A 2 5.10 -8.09 -21.99
N ILE A 3 5.89 -7.22 -22.60
CA ILE A 3 6.31 -5.92 -22.02
C ILE A 3 5.12 -4.99 -21.74
N LYS A 4 4.13 -4.93 -22.64
CA LYS A 4 2.90 -4.12 -22.44
C LYS A 4 2.12 -4.56 -21.19
N LYS A 5 2.10 -5.88 -20.91
CA LYS A 5 1.45 -6.40 -19.71
C LYS A 5 2.18 -5.96 -18.44
N ILE A 6 3.51 -6.08 -18.41
CA ILE A 6 4.34 -5.62 -17.28
C ILE A 6 4.14 -4.13 -17.01
N LEU A 7 4.12 -3.28 -18.05
CA LEU A 7 3.85 -1.85 -17.90
C LEU A 7 2.43 -1.56 -17.37
N SER A 8 1.44 -2.36 -17.78
CA SER A 8 0.08 -2.24 -17.26
C SER A 8 0.00 -2.66 -15.79
N ASP A 9 0.67 -3.75 -15.43
CA ASP A 9 0.72 -4.27 -14.06
C ASP A 9 1.41 -3.25 -13.13
N LEU A 10 2.53 -2.65 -13.57
CA LEU A 10 3.22 -1.56 -12.83
C LEU A 10 2.33 -0.33 -12.62
N ARG A 11 1.56 0.08 -13.63
CA ARG A 11 0.64 1.21 -13.50
C ARG A 11 -0.48 0.92 -12.49
N LEU A 12 -1.02 -0.29 -12.50
CA LEU A 12 -2.03 -0.71 -11.53
C LEU A 12 -1.46 -0.68 -10.11
N LEU A 13 -0.24 -1.20 -9.95
CA LEU A 13 0.51 -1.22 -8.70
C LEU A 13 0.71 0.19 -8.14
N ASN A 14 1.15 1.12 -8.98
CA ASN A 14 1.34 2.52 -8.59
C ASN A 14 0.05 3.17 -8.07
N ASN A 15 -1.07 2.96 -8.77
CA ASN A 15 -2.37 3.48 -8.34
C ASN A 15 -2.83 2.84 -7.01
N THR A 16 -2.57 1.55 -6.82
CA THR A 16 -2.89 0.86 -5.56
C THR A 16 -2.08 1.42 -4.40
N VAL A 17 -0.77 1.63 -4.60
CA VAL A 17 0.12 2.20 -3.58
C VAL A 17 -0.31 3.62 -3.21
N GLU A 18 -0.63 4.46 -4.20
CA GLU A 18 -1.14 5.82 -3.98
C GLU A 18 -2.45 5.80 -3.16
N SER A 19 -3.41 4.97 -3.56
CA SER A 19 -4.68 4.85 -2.83
C SER A 19 -4.52 4.34 -1.39
N LEU A 20 -3.61 3.37 -1.17
CA LEU A 20 -3.29 2.89 0.17
C LEU A 20 -2.61 3.96 1.02
N GLY A 21 -1.78 4.81 0.41
CA GLY A 21 -1.17 5.96 1.07
C GLY A 21 -2.22 6.94 1.57
N GLU A 22 -3.12 7.38 0.69
CA GLU A 22 -4.23 8.29 1.05
C GLU A 22 -5.12 7.71 2.17
N GLN A 23 -5.44 6.41 2.10
CA GLN A 23 -6.20 5.74 3.17
C GLN A 23 -5.45 5.71 4.49
N THR A 24 -4.14 5.43 4.45
CA THR A 24 -3.29 5.40 5.65
C THR A 24 -3.24 6.77 6.31
N ASP A 25 -3.08 7.83 5.52
CA ASP A 25 -3.06 9.22 6.00
C ASP A 25 -4.41 9.63 6.61
N SER A 26 -5.52 9.26 5.98
CA SER A 26 -6.87 9.50 6.52
C SER A 26 -7.07 8.83 7.88
N ILE A 27 -6.67 7.55 8.02
CA ILE A 27 -6.77 6.81 9.28
C ILE A 27 -5.87 7.44 10.35
N TYR A 28 -4.68 7.90 9.96
CA TYR A 28 -3.76 8.56 10.87
C TYR A 28 -4.33 9.87 11.39
N GLN A 29 -4.91 10.71 10.53
CA GLN A 29 -5.59 11.95 10.93
C GLN A 29 -6.75 11.69 11.90
N GLU A 30 -7.57 10.67 11.63
CA GLU A 30 -8.63 10.26 12.55
C GLU A 30 -8.07 9.83 13.91
N PHE A 31 -6.95 9.10 13.91
CA PHE A 31 -6.28 8.68 15.14
C PHE A 31 -5.73 9.87 15.93
N GLU A 32 -5.09 10.83 15.27
CA GLU A 32 -4.56 12.05 15.90
C GLU A 32 -5.66 12.87 16.58
N ASN A 33 -6.84 12.95 15.95
CA ASN A 33 -8.00 13.66 16.50
C ASN A 33 -8.51 13.07 17.82
N ILE A 34 -8.30 11.77 18.04
CA ILE A 34 -8.77 11.07 19.24
C ILE A 34 -7.63 10.59 20.16
N GLN A 35 -6.38 10.94 19.85
CA GLN A 35 -5.21 10.37 20.52
C GLN A 35 -5.25 10.60 22.05
N ASN A 36 -5.67 11.80 22.46
CA ASN A 36 -5.75 12.24 23.85
C ASN A 36 -7.08 11.88 24.53
N CYS A 37 -8.00 11.20 23.84
CA CYS A 37 -9.29 10.79 24.43
C CYS A 37 -9.16 9.44 25.15
N GLU A 38 -9.40 9.41 26.46
CA GLU A 38 -9.22 8.20 27.30
C GLU A 38 -10.53 7.45 27.61
N THR A 39 -11.64 7.84 26.99
CA THR A 39 -12.91 7.14 27.22
C THR A 39 -12.87 5.72 26.64
N PRO A 40 -13.61 4.75 27.21
CA PRO A 40 -13.68 3.38 26.66
C PRO A 40 -14.09 3.32 25.18
N LYS A 41 -14.93 4.27 24.73
CA LYS A 41 -15.32 4.41 23.32
C LYS A 41 -14.14 4.83 22.45
N CYS A 42 -13.36 5.81 22.89
CA CYS A 42 -12.16 6.27 22.18
C CYS A 42 -11.06 5.20 22.16
N GLU A 43 -10.86 4.44 23.24
CA GLU A 43 -9.88 3.34 23.25
C GLU A 43 -10.27 2.22 22.27
N LYS A 44 -11.56 1.89 22.19
CA LYS A 44 -12.06 0.95 21.18
C LYS A 44 -11.81 1.46 19.76
N GLU A 45 -12.02 2.75 19.54
CA GLU A 45 -11.82 3.39 18.24
C GLU A 45 -10.35 3.46 17.86
N LYS A 46 -9.47 3.88 18.78
CA LYS A 46 -8.01 3.84 18.62
C LYS A 46 -7.52 2.45 18.23
N ARG A 47 -8.07 1.39 18.84
CA ARG A 47 -7.74 0.01 18.47
C ARG A 47 -8.19 -0.32 17.05
N ARG A 48 -9.41 0.07 16.65
CA ARG A 48 -9.91 -0.11 15.27
C ARG A 48 -8.99 0.58 14.26
N LEU A 49 -8.69 1.87 14.48
CA LEU A 49 -7.83 2.65 13.59
C LEU A 49 -6.42 2.06 13.46
N ARG A 50 -5.81 1.62 14.56
CA ARG A 50 -4.51 0.91 14.52
C ARG A 50 -4.55 -0.38 13.70
N GLN A 51 -5.64 -1.14 13.79
CA GLN A 51 -5.81 -2.36 12.99
C GLN A 51 -5.97 -2.04 11.51
N GLU A 52 -6.77 -1.02 11.17
CA GLU A 52 -6.96 -0.59 9.79
C GLU A 52 -5.66 -0.05 9.18
N MET A 53 -4.93 0.77 9.92
CA MET A 53 -3.62 1.27 9.50
C MET A 53 -2.61 0.12 9.30
N GLY A 54 -2.60 -0.86 10.22
CA GLY A 54 -1.78 -2.06 10.09
C GLY A 54 -2.13 -2.89 8.84
N ASN A 55 -3.42 -2.99 8.49
CA ASN A 55 -3.85 -3.66 7.27
C ASN A 55 -3.38 -2.93 6.00
N CYS A 56 -3.46 -1.59 5.97
CA CYS A 56 -2.93 -0.79 4.86
C CYS A 56 -1.43 -0.99 4.70
N ILE A 57 -0.65 -0.94 5.79
CA ILE A 57 0.80 -1.19 5.78
C ILE A 57 1.12 -2.60 5.27
N ASN A 58 0.36 -3.61 5.68
CA ASN A 58 0.58 -4.98 5.19
C ASN A 58 0.31 -5.12 3.70
N LYS A 59 -0.71 -4.43 3.18
CA LYS A 59 -0.98 -4.39 1.73
C LYS A 59 0.15 -3.67 1.00
N LEU A 60 0.63 -2.53 1.50
CA LEU A 60 1.77 -1.82 0.91
C LEU A 60 3.02 -2.72 0.80
N LYS A 61 3.34 -3.49 1.85
CA LYS A 61 4.45 -4.46 1.81
C LYS A 61 4.26 -5.59 0.78
N TYR A 62 3.01 -5.99 0.53
CA TYR A 62 2.70 -6.98 -0.49
C TYR A 62 2.87 -6.39 -1.91
N GLU A 63 2.40 -5.16 -2.11
CA GLU A 63 2.57 -4.43 -3.36
C GLU A 63 4.06 -4.18 -3.66
N GLU A 64 4.87 -3.79 -2.67
CA GLU A 64 6.32 -3.60 -2.81
C GLU A 64 7.02 -4.88 -3.33
N ARG A 65 6.70 -6.05 -2.76
CA ARG A 65 7.23 -7.33 -3.27
C ARG A 65 6.78 -7.63 -4.71
N THR A 66 5.55 -7.26 -5.05
CA THR A 66 5.00 -7.46 -6.39
C THR A 66 5.68 -6.52 -7.40
N LEU A 67 6.05 -5.31 -6.98
CA LEU A 67 6.85 -4.36 -7.75
C LEU A 67 8.23 -4.96 -8.06
N ASP A 68 8.94 -5.46 -7.04
CA ASP A 68 10.26 -6.08 -7.19
C ASP A 68 10.23 -7.25 -8.21
N GLU A 69 9.19 -8.08 -8.15
CA GLU A 69 9.00 -9.18 -9.11
C GLU A 69 8.75 -8.67 -10.54
N CYS A 70 7.97 -7.62 -10.69
CA CYS A 70 7.67 -6.99 -11.98
C CYS A 70 8.93 -6.35 -12.59
N GLU A 71 9.72 -5.64 -11.79
CA GLU A 71 11.00 -5.05 -12.21
C GLU A 71 12.00 -6.14 -12.63
N SER A 72 12.13 -7.21 -11.83
CA SER A 72 13.00 -8.35 -12.17
C SER A 72 12.60 -9.01 -13.50
N LYS A 73 11.29 -9.20 -13.74
CA LYS A 73 10.78 -9.70 -15.03
C LYS A 73 11.08 -8.72 -16.16
N PHE A 74 10.91 -7.41 -15.93
CA PHE A 74 11.22 -6.38 -16.92
C PHE A 74 12.71 -6.40 -17.31
N HIS A 75 13.61 -6.44 -16.33
CA HIS A 75 15.06 -6.53 -16.57
C HIS A 75 15.46 -7.80 -17.32
N THR A 76 14.85 -8.94 -16.99
CA THR A 76 15.07 -10.20 -17.71
C THR A 76 14.64 -10.11 -19.17
N TYR A 77 13.46 -9.54 -19.45
CA TYR A 77 12.96 -9.42 -20.82
C TYR A 77 13.69 -8.34 -21.63
N SER A 78 14.10 -7.24 -21.00
CA SER A 78 14.87 -6.18 -21.67
C SER A 78 16.31 -6.59 -21.93
N GLY A 79 16.94 -7.36 -21.03
CA GLY A 79 18.27 -7.92 -21.25
C GLY A 79 18.35 -9.03 -22.31
N GLN A 80 17.22 -9.67 -22.66
CA GLN A 80 17.13 -10.65 -23.76
C GLN A 80 16.94 -10.00 -25.16
N LEU A 81 16.77 -8.68 -25.22
CA LEU A 81 16.60 -7.91 -26.46
C LEU A 81 17.90 -7.23 -26.93
N ILE A 82 19.02 -7.52 -26.26
CA ILE A 82 20.40 -7.16 -26.66
C ILE A 82 21.10 -8.43 -27.10
#